data_AF-A0A3P1S687-F1
#
_entry.id   AF-A0A3P1S687-F1
#
_cell.length_a   1.000
_cell.length_b   1.000
_cell.length_c   1.000
_cell.angle_alpha   90.00
_cell.angle_beta   90.00
_cell.angle_gamma   90.00
#
_symmetry.space_group_name_H-M   'P 1'
#
loop_
_entity.id
_entity.type
_entity.pdbx_description
1 polymer ?
#
loop_
_entity_poly.entity_id
_entity_poly.type
_entity_poly.pdbx_seq_one_letter_code
_entity_poly.pdbx_strand_id
1 'polypeptide(L)'
;MVESAPFNSRHNKKIQQKEYSGVGSHLFAEVVKQSMENGFEGFISFKAKSSLIEYYQKELGAILINRKTRTMYIDEEGAKILYERYYASGK
;
A
#
# COMPACT_ATOMS: atom_id res chain seq x y z
N MET A 1 0.62 9.13 8.61
CA MET A 1 0.18 8.72 7.26
C MET A 1 1.39 8.14 6.55
N VAL A 2 1.28 6.94 5.95
CA VAL A 2 2.34 6.33 5.11
C VAL A 2 2.86 7.31 4.05
N GLU A 3 1.97 8.15 3.54
CA GLU A 3 2.26 9.09 2.46
C GLU A 3 2.89 10.43 2.93
N SER A 4 3.25 10.59 4.22
CA SER A 4 3.70 11.87 4.79
C SER A 4 5.20 11.93 5.11
N ALA A 5 5.97 10.91 4.76
CA ALA A 5 7.41 10.91 5.02
C ALA A 5 8.14 12.04 4.24
N PRO A 6 9.29 12.55 4.72
CA PRO A 6 9.97 13.69 4.09
C PRO A 6 10.41 13.45 2.63
N PHE A 7 10.71 12.19 2.28
CA PHE A 7 10.98 11.76 0.89
C PHE A 7 9.71 11.70 0.01
N ASN A 8 8.53 11.87 0.61
CA ASN A 8 7.20 11.88 -0.01
C ASN A 8 6.66 13.31 -0.22
N SER A 9 7.44 14.33 0.16
CA SER A 9 7.04 15.73 -0.01
C SER A 9 7.45 16.26 -1.38
N ARG A 10 6.48 16.79 -2.14
CA ARG A 10 6.70 17.49 -3.42
C ARG A 10 7.66 18.69 -3.31
N HIS A 11 7.94 19.14 -2.10
CA HIS A 11 8.88 20.24 -1.82
C HIS A 11 10.35 19.81 -1.85
N ASN A 12 10.64 18.51 -1.96
CA ASN A 12 12.01 18.02 -2.07
C ASN A 12 12.45 18.01 -3.54
N LYS A 13 13.00 19.14 -4.00
CA LYS A 13 13.40 19.40 -5.42
C LYS A 13 14.43 18.42 -5.99
N LYS A 14 15.04 17.55 -5.16
CA LYS A 14 15.96 16.49 -5.61
C LYS A 14 15.26 15.23 -6.14
N ILE A 15 13.96 15.06 -5.89
CA ILE A 15 13.19 13.88 -6.31
C ILE A 15 12.32 14.27 -7.51
N GLN A 16 12.92 14.35 -8.71
CA GLN A 16 12.21 14.73 -9.94
C GLN A 16 11.39 13.59 -10.57
N GLN A 17 11.64 12.34 -10.14
CA GLN A 17 10.85 11.18 -10.55
C GLN A 17 10.21 10.58 -9.31
N LYS A 18 8.89 10.39 -9.36
CA LYS A 18 8.08 9.81 -8.29
C LYS A 18 8.55 8.37 -8.01
N GLU A 19 9.51 8.22 -7.11
CA GLU A 19 10.01 6.95 -6.58
C GLU A 19 9.02 6.34 -5.55
N TYR A 20 7.74 6.33 -5.93
CA TYR A 20 6.65 5.81 -5.11
C TYR A 20 6.38 4.34 -5.36
N SER A 21 6.77 3.84 -6.54
CA SER A 21 6.35 2.53 -7.02
C SER A 21 6.81 1.36 -6.14
N GLY A 22 7.94 1.54 -5.43
CA GLY A 22 8.53 0.51 -4.57
C GLY A 22 8.30 0.74 -3.06
N VAL A 23 8.52 1.96 -2.57
CA VAL A 23 8.54 2.23 -1.12
C VAL A 23 7.15 2.10 -0.48
N GLY A 24 6.10 2.58 -1.16
CA GLY A 24 4.74 2.46 -0.66
C GLY A 24 4.30 1.00 -0.58
N SER A 25 4.51 0.27 -1.67
CA SER A 25 4.16 -1.15 -1.79
C SER A 25 4.88 -2.04 -0.79
N HIS A 26 6.16 -1.77 -0.50
CA HIS A 26 6.92 -2.50 0.52
C HIS A 26 6.35 -2.31 1.93
N LEU A 27 5.93 -1.08 2.29
CA LEU A 27 5.29 -0.85 3.58
C LEU A 27 3.95 -1.58 3.68
N PHE A 28 3.15 -1.56 2.62
CA PHE A 28 1.89 -2.31 2.60
C PHE A 28 2.12 -3.83 2.72
N ALA A 29 3.19 -4.37 2.11
CA ALA A 29 3.56 -5.77 2.27
C ALA A 29 3.91 -6.12 3.74
N GLU A 30 4.65 -5.25 4.43
CA GLU A 30 4.97 -5.40 5.86
C GLU A 30 3.71 -5.36 6.73
N VAL A 31 2.77 -4.44 6.47
CA VAL A 31 1.50 -4.38 7.23
C VAL A 31 0.61 -5.60 6.94
N VAL A 32 0.58 -6.07 5.69
CA VAL A 32 -0.11 -7.31 5.31
C VAL A 32 0.48 -8.51 6.06
N LYS A 33 1.81 -8.63 6.10
CA LYS A 33 2.50 -9.67 6.87
C LYS A 33 2.09 -9.63 8.35
N GLN A 34 2.13 -8.45 8.97
CA GLN A 34 1.70 -8.30 10.36
C GLN A 34 0.23 -8.68 10.55
N SER A 35 -0.64 -8.35 9.60
CA SER A 35 -2.05 -8.75 9.63
C SER A 35 -2.21 -10.28 9.57
N MET A 36 -1.45 -10.96 8.70
CA MET A 36 -1.40 -12.43 8.63
C MET A 36 -0.88 -13.06 9.93
N GLU A 37 0.21 -12.53 10.49
CA GLU A 37 0.81 -13.02 11.74
C GLU A 37 -0.15 -12.88 12.94
N ASN A 38 -1.07 -11.91 12.89
CA ASN A 38 -2.10 -11.72 13.90
C ASN A 38 -3.41 -12.51 13.62
N GLY A 39 -3.44 -13.36 12.59
CA GLY A 39 -4.61 -14.19 12.27
C GLY A 39 -5.74 -13.46 11.54
N PHE A 40 -5.47 -12.30 10.93
CA PHE A 40 -6.45 -11.53 10.15
C PHE A 40 -6.35 -11.79 8.64
N GLU A 41 -5.71 -12.88 8.22
CA GLU A 41 -5.61 -13.31 6.81
C GLU A 41 -5.00 -12.25 5.87
N GLY A 42 -4.24 -11.30 6.43
CA GLY A 42 -3.62 -10.23 5.68
C GLY A 42 -4.54 -9.06 5.33
N PHE A 43 -5.80 -9.09 5.77
CA PHE A 43 -6.75 -8.00 5.53
C PHE A 43 -6.25 -6.69 6.16
N ILE A 44 -6.30 -5.60 5.40
CA ILE A 44 -5.94 -4.26 5.89
C ILE A 44 -6.88 -3.19 5.35
N SER A 45 -7.07 -2.11 6.12
CA SER A 45 -7.78 -0.91 5.64
C SER A 45 -6.98 0.36 5.92
N PHE A 46 -7.12 1.35 5.04
CA PHE A 46 -6.36 2.59 5.13
C PHE A 46 -7.09 3.76 4.45
N LYS A 47 -6.66 4.98 4.77
CA LYS A 47 -7.13 6.20 4.10
C LYS A 47 -6.08 6.65 3.08
N ALA A 48 -6.50 6.80 1.82
CA ALA A 48 -5.62 7.24 0.73
C ALA A 48 -5.75 8.75 0.48
N LYS A 49 -4.68 9.38 -0.01
CA LYS A 49 -4.80 10.66 -0.73
C LYS A 49 -5.61 10.43 -2.01
N SER A 50 -6.43 11.41 -2.39
CA SER A 50 -7.29 11.31 -3.58
C SER A 50 -6.50 11.00 -4.86
N SER A 51 -5.28 11.54 -4.96
CA SER A 51 -4.38 11.34 -6.11
C SER A 51 -3.70 9.98 -6.15
N LEU A 52 -3.87 9.13 -5.14
CA LEU A 52 -3.23 7.81 -5.02
C LEU A 52 -4.23 6.65 -5.04
N ILE A 53 -5.53 6.93 -5.08
CA ILE A 53 -6.59 5.90 -5.15
C ILE A 53 -6.36 4.99 -6.36
N GLU A 54 -6.25 5.57 -7.57
CA GLU A 54 -6.04 4.77 -8.80
C GLU A 54 -4.72 3.99 -8.79
N TYR A 55 -3.68 4.57 -8.20
CA TYR A 55 -2.39 3.91 -8.04
C TYR A 55 -2.53 2.67 -7.14
N TYR A 56 -3.19 2.79 -5.99
CA TYR A 56 -3.38 1.66 -5.08
C TYR A 56 -4.33 0.59 -5.63
N GLN A 57 -5.33 0.97 -6.43
CA GLN A 57 -6.16 0.01 -7.16
C GLN A 57 -5.32 -0.82 -8.15
N LYS A 58 -4.42 -0.18 -8.90
CA LYS A 58 -3.60 -0.85 -9.93
C LYS A 58 -2.43 -1.64 -9.34
N GLU A 59 -1.69 -1.07 -8.40
CA GLU A 59 -0.44 -1.67 -7.90
C GLU A 59 -0.66 -2.67 -6.77
N LEU A 60 -1.67 -2.46 -5.93
CA LEU A 60 -1.92 -3.26 -4.72
C LEU A 60 -3.23 -4.06 -4.79
N GLY A 61 -4.03 -3.91 -5.86
CA GLY A 61 -5.37 -4.50 -5.92
C GLY A 61 -6.35 -3.92 -4.90
N ALA A 62 -6.04 -2.75 -4.31
CA ALA A 62 -6.85 -2.19 -3.23
C ALA A 62 -8.22 -1.71 -3.73
N ILE A 63 -9.27 -1.90 -2.93
CA ILE A 63 -10.65 -1.58 -3.29
C ILE A 63 -11.12 -0.35 -2.51
N LEU A 64 -11.75 0.61 -3.19
CA LEU A 64 -12.33 1.80 -2.57
C LEU A 64 -13.73 1.49 -1.99
N ILE A 65 -13.86 1.55 -0.66
CA ILE A 65 -15.16 1.34 0.02
C ILE A 65 -15.94 2.66 0.15
N ASN A 66 -15.25 3.76 0.44
CA ASN A 66 -15.90 5.03 0.69
C ASN A 66 -15.13 6.18 0.05
N ARG A 67 -15.74 6.78 -0.99
CA ARG A 67 -15.12 7.89 -1.74
C ARG A 67 -15.02 9.18 -0.94
N LYS A 68 -15.95 9.46 -0.01
CA LYS A 68 -15.95 10.67 0.82
C LYS A 68 -14.82 10.64 1.85
N THR A 69 -14.60 9.50 2.49
CA THR A 69 -13.51 9.31 3.46
C THR A 69 -12.21 8.86 2.82
N ARG A 70 -12.26 8.40 1.56
CA ARG A 70 -11.16 7.78 0.79
C ARG A 70 -10.62 6.55 1.50
N THR A 71 -11.52 5.79 2.11
CA THR A 71 -11.20 4.54 2.78
C THR A 71 -11.08 3.44 1.73
N MET A 72 -9.92 2.79 1.70
CA MET A 72 -9.60 1.65 0.87
C MET A 72 -9.27 0.44 1.75
N TYR A 73 -9.35 -0.76 1.18
CA TYR A 73 -8.91 -1.98 1.81
C TYR A 73 -8.19 -2.89 0.81
N ILE A 74 -7.43 -3.83 1.35
CA ILE A 74 -6.92 -5.00 0.64
C ILE A 74 -7.54 -6.21 1.34
N ASP A 75 -8.17 -7.08 0.56
CA ASP A 75 -8.73 -8.35 1.04
C ASP A 75 -7.67 -9.45 1.12
N GLU A 76 -8.07 -10.64 1.54
CA GLU A 76 -7.20 -11.81 1.65
C GLU A 76 -6.48 -12.13 0.33
N GLU A 77 -7.18 -12.05 -0.81
CA GLU A 77 -6.59 -12.36 -2.13
C GLU A 77 -5.51 -11.34 -2.50
N GLY A 78 -5.81 -10.04 -2.41
CA GLY A 78 -4.83 -8.99 -2.65
C GLY A 78 -3.66 -9.04 -1.68
N ALA A 79 -3.93 -9.40 -0.42
CA ALA A 79 -2.93 -9.57 0.62
C ALA A 79 -1.98 -10.73 0.31
N LYS A 80 -2.51 -11.88 -0.13
CA LYS A 80 -1.71 -13.03 -0.54
C LYS A 80 -0.79 -12.70 -1.71
N ILE A 81 -1.30 -12.05 -2.76
CA ILE A 81 -0.50 -11.63 -3.92
C ILE A 81 0.61 -10.67 -3.49
N LEU A 82 0.28 -9.69 -2.64
CA LEU A 82 1.27 -8.73 -2.16
C LEU A 82 2.33 -9.39 -1.27
N TYR A 83 1.92 -10.29 -0.39
CA TYR A 83 2.83 -11.04 0.47
C TYR A 83 3.78 -11.91 -0.36
N GLU A 84 3.26 -12.68 -1.32
CA GLU A 84 4.06 -13.53 -2.20
C GLU A 84 5.09 -12.72 -3.01
N ARG A 85 4.69 -11.58 -3.55
CA ARG A 85 5.59 -10.68 -4.32
C ARG A 85 6.81 -10.23 -3.51
N TYR A 86 6.67 -10.03 -2.20
CA TYR A 86 7.74 -9.46 -1.36
C TYR A 86 8.47 -10.47 -0.49
N TYR A 87 7.83 -11.59 -0.12
CA TYR A 87 8.37 -12.56 0.83
C TYR A 87 8.49 -13.99 0.29
N ALA A 88 7.87 -14.33 -0.85
CA ALA A 88 7.99 -15.68 -1.43
C ALA A 88 9.19 -15.84 -2.38
N SER A 89 9.86 -14.76 -2.80
CA SER A 89 11.09 -14.82 -3.64
C SER A 89 12.38 -15.12 -2.85
N GLY A 90 12.27 -15.73 -1.68
CA GLY A 90 13.40 -16.16 -0.83
C GLY A 90 13.60 -17.68 -0.80
N LYS A 91 13.54 -18.36 -1.95
CA LYS A 91 14.06 -19.72 -2.13
C LYS A 91 15.14 -19.73 -3.19
#